data_AF-M4BGL9-F1
#
_entry.id   AF-M4BGL9-F1
#
_cell.length_a   1.000
_cell.length_b   1.000
_cell.length_c   1.000
_cell.angle_alpha   90.00
_cell.angle_beta   90.00
_cell.angle_gamma   90.00
#
_symmetry.space_group_name_H-M   'P 1'
#
loop_
_entity.id
_entity.type
_entity.pdbx_description
1 polymer ?
#
loop_
_entity_poly.entity_id
_entity_poly.type
_entity_poly.pdbx_seq_one_letter_code
_entity_poly.pdbx_strand_id
1 'polypeptide(L)'
;MAIEPLKTVLRLQARVVEGFGRGGKQLGCPTANLSREDLGDLLDQLPTGIYCGWATVDDKGPYKAVASIGWNPYFKNESGWWLDGWCMMSWLFTCETWSSMEM
;
A
#
# COMPACT_ATOMS: atom_id res chain seq x y z
N MET A 1 -0.29 13.55 -17.46
CA MET A 1 0.12 12.29 -16.82
C MET A 1 -0.69 11.18 -17.49
N ALA A 2 -0.04 10.17 -18.07
CA ALA A 2 -0.72 9.08 -18.77
C ALA A 2 -0.84 7.87 -17.83
N ILE A 3 -1.97 7.15 -17.91
CA ILE A 3 -2.14 5.87 -17.22
C ILE A 3 -1.51 4.81 -18.13
N GLU A 4 -0.50 4.11 -17.63
CA GLU A 4 0.13 3.02 -18.36
C GLU A 4 -0.46 1.67 -17.89
N PRO A 5 -0.92 0.81 -18.81
CA PRO A 5 -1.39 -0.52 -18.44
C PRO A 5 -0.21 -1.38 -17.98
N LEU A 6 -0.42 -2.12 -16.89
CA LEU A 6 0.56 -3.11 -16.43
C LEU A 6 0.65 -4.26 -17.43
N LYS A 7 1.89 -4.68 -17.75
CA LYS A 7 2.15 -5.84 -18.62
C LYS A 7 1.63 -7.15 -18.02
N THR A 8 1.62 -7.25 -16.70
CA THR A 8 1.15 -8.41 -15.94
C THR A 8 0.19 -7.94 -14.86
N VAL A 9 -0.88 -8.70 -14.64
CA VAL A 9 -1.83 -8.44 -13.56
C VAL A 9 -1.15 -8.68 -12.21
N LEU A 10 -1.04 -7.63 -11.41
CA LEU A 10 -0.54 -7.73 -10.04
C LEU A 10 -1.66 -8.12 -9.09
N ARG A 11 -1.45 -9.20 -8.32
CA ARG A 11 -2.34 -9.63 -7.24
C ARG A 11 -1.53 -9.69 -5.95
N LEU A 12 -1.98 -8.94 -4.95
CA LEU A 12 -1.33 -8.82 -3.66
C LEU A 12 -2.35 -9.12 -2.57
N GLN A 13 -1.95 -9.90 -1.58
CA GLN A 13 -2.76 -10.22 -0.40
C GLN A 13 -1.85 -10.13 0.82
N ALA A 14 -2.27 -9.34 1.80
CA ALA A 14 -1.56 -9.17 3.05
C ALA A 14 -2.50 -8.63 4.11
N ARG A 15 -2.13 -8.84 5.37
CA ARG A 15 -2.82 -8.23 6.51
C ARG A 15 -2.59 -6.73 6.52
N VAL A 16 -3.62 -5.99 6.93
CA VAL A 16 -3.53 -4.56 7.21
C VAL A 16 -2.81 -4.37 8.54
N VAL A 17 -1.79 -3.50 8.55
CA VAL A 17 -0.98 -3.18 9.72
C VAL A 17 -1.01 -1.68 10.01
N GLU A 18 -0.81 -1.32 11.27
CA GLU A 18 -0.74 0.08 11.70
C GLU A 18 0.50 0.76 11.11
N GLY A 19 0.34 2.02 10.68
CA GLY A 19 1.43 2.86 10.21
C GLY A 19 2.06 3.73 11.32
N PHE A 20 3.10 4.47 10.96
CA PHE A 20 3.89 5.31 11.89
C PHE A 20 3.23 6.65 12.29
N GLY A 21 1.91 6.67 12.50
CA GLY A 21 1.25 7.76 13.24
C GLY A 21 1.24 9.16 12.59
N ARG A 22 1.50 9.30 11.28
CA ARG A 22 1.33 10.57 10.52
C ARG A 22 0.08 10.59 9.64
N GLY A 23 -0.96 9.91 10.13
CA GLY A 23 -1.99 9.26 9.32
C GLY A 23 -2.79 10.15 8.35
N GLY A 24 -3.29 9.49 7.30
CA GLY A 24 -4.27 10.01 6.36
C GLY A 24 -5.57 10.54 6.99
N LYS A 25 -5.82 10.27 8.29
CA LYS A 25 -6.87 10.92 9.08
C LYS A 25 -6.71 12.45 9.16
N GLN A 26 -5.48 12.98 9.09
CA GLN A 26 -5.24 14.44 9.05
C GLN A 26 -5.46 15.05 7.66
N LEU A 27 -5.41 14.23 6.61
CA LEU A 27 -5.60 14.64 5.21
C LEU A 27 -7.00 14.32 4.68
N GLY A 28 -7.89 13.74 5.51
CA GLY A 28 -9.23 13.29 5.10
C GLY A 28 -9.23 12.07 4.20
N CYS A 29 -8.11 11.35 4.08
CA CYS A 29 -7.93 10.25 3.16
C CYS A 29 -7.29 9.05 3.88
N PRO A 30 -8.10 8.13 4.45
CA PRO A 30 -7.56 7.00 5.22
C PRO A 30 -6.74 6.06 4.32
N THR A 31 -5.54 5.72 4.80
CA THR A 31 -4.62 4.81 4.13
C THR A 31 -4.40 3.56 4.99
N ALA A 32 -4.44 2.39 4.38
CA ALA A 32 -4.11 1.11 5.01
C ALA A 32 -2.72 0.66 4.57
N ASN A 33 -1.85 0.28 5.51
CA ASN A 33 -0.55 -0.28 5.17
C ASN A 33 -0.63 -1.80 5.12
N LEU A 34 0.09 -2.43 4.20
CA LEU A 34 0.17 -3.89 4.12
C LEU A 34 1.41 -4.42 4.83
N SER A 35 1.27 -5.57 5.47
CA SER A 35 2.38 -6.33 6.06
C SER A 35 3.41 -6.70 4.98
N ARG A 36 4.66 -6.27 5.16
CA ARG A 36 5.77 -6.69 4.29
C ARG A 36 6.05 -8.18 4.41
N GLU A 37 5.92 -8.75 5.62
CA GLU A 37 6.15 -10.18 5.87
C GLU A 37 5.25 -11.05 5.00
N ASP A 38 4.00 -10.60 4.79
CA ASP A 38 3.01 -11.33 4.00
C ASP A 38 3.27 -11.17 2.49
N LEU A 39 3.85 -10.04 2.05
CA LEU A 39 4.15 -9.75 0.64
C LEU A 39 5.50 -10.33 0.18
N GLY A 40 6.47 -10.48 1.08
CA GLY A 40 7.79 -11.05 0.80
C GLY A 40 8.51 -10.38 -0.37
N ASP A 41 9.29 -11.20 -1.09
CA ASP A 41 10.15 -10.76 -2.21
C ASP A 41 9.39 -10.21 -3.42
N LEU A 42 8.06 -10.44 -3.48
CA LEU A 42 7.24 -9.89 -4.55
C LEU A 42 7.25 -8.36 -4.49
N LEU A 43 7.27 -7.78 -3.30
CA LEU A 43 7.22 -6.33 -3.11
C LEU A 43 8.50 -5.63 -3.61
N ASP A 44 9.65 -6.29 -3.52
CA ASP A 44 10.94 -5.74 -3.95
C ASP A 44 11.13 -5.81 -5.47
N GLN A 45 10.35 -6.65 -6.16
CA GLN A 45 10.35 -6.75 -7.62
C GLN A 45 9.43 -5.70 -8.28
N LEU A 46 8.57 -5.05 -7.50
CA LEU A 46 7.63 -4.06 -8.01
C LEU A 46 8.28 -2.68 -8.12
N PRO A 47 8.14 -1.98 -9.27
CA PRO A 47 8.56 -0.59 -9.38
C PRO A 47 7.86 0.29 -8.35
N THR A 48 8.57 1.27 -7.82
CA THR A 48 7.93 2.31 -7.01
C THR A 48 7.00 3.16 -7.87
N GLY A 49 5.88 3.60 -7.30
CA GLY A 49 4.89 4.37 -8.04
C GLY A 49 3.47 4.28 -7.47
N ILE A 50 2.55 4.90 -8.19
CA ILE A 50 1.12 4.86 -7.90
C ILE A 50 0.43 3.92 -8.87
N TYR A 51 -0.30 2.98 -8.31
CA TYR A 51 -1.06 1.96 -9.01
C TYR A 51 -2.54 2.20 -8.76
N CYS A 52 -3.39 1.82 -9.71
CA CYS A 52 -4.84 1.83 -9.55
C CYS A 52 -5.42 0.47 -9.90
N GLY A 53 -6.45 0.06 -9.19
CA GLY A 53 -7.08 -1.23 -9.41
C GLY A 53 -8.26 -1.47 -8.49
N TRP A 54 -8.43 -2.75 -8.13
CA TRP A 54 -9.51 -3.22 -7.29
C TRP A 54 -8.94 -3.87 -6.02
N ALA A 55 -9.63 -3.67 -4.90
CA ALA A 55 -9.28 -4.28 -3.62
C ALA A 55 -10.51 -4.87 -2.93
N THR A 56 -10.27 -5.88 -2.10
CA THR A 56 -11.26 -6.48 -1.19
C THR A 56 -10.71 -6.45 0.22
N VAL A 57 -11.57 -6.30 1.21
CA VAL A 57 -11.22 -6.32 2.65
C VAL A 57 -12.26 -7.17 3.35
N ASP A 58 -11.83 -8.16 4.14
CA ASP A 58 -12.71 -9.10 4.87
C ASP A 58 -13.84 -9.67 3.98
N ASP A 59 -13.47 -10.13 2.78
CA ASP A 59 -14.37 -10.67 1.75
C ASP A 59 -15.43 -9.68 1.23
N LYS A 60 -15.35 -8.40 1.59
CA LYS A 60 -16.18 -7.32 1.05
C LYS A 60 -15.50 -6.64 -0.12
N GLY A 61 -16.27 -6.22 -1.13
CA GLY A 61 -15.79 -5.52 -2.33
C GLY A 61 -16.37 -6.12 -3.63
N PRO A 62 -15.76 -5.85 -4.81
CA PRO A 62 -14.51 -5.10 -5.01
C PRO A 62 -14.69 -3.58 -4.92
N TYR A 63 -13.72 -2.90 -4.34
CA TYR A 63 -13.66 -1.44 -4.25
C TYR A 63 -12.60 -0.89 -5.21
N LYS A 64 -12.87 0.28 -5.81
CA LYS A 64 -11.81 1.01 -6.51
C LYS A 64 -10.77 1.44 -5.49
N ALA A 65 -9.51 1.18 -5.80
CA ALA A 65 -8.42 1.46 -4.89
C ALA A 65 -7.20 1.97 -5.66
N VAL A 66 -6.40 2.76 -4.96
CA VAL A 66 -5.08 3.18 -5.43
C VAL A 66 -4.04 2.68 -4.43
N ALA A 67 -2.90 2.22 -4.94
CA ALA A 67 -1.82 1.71 -4.13
C ALA A 67 -0.56 2.52 -4.40
N SER A 68 0.14 2.90 -3.33
CA SER A 68 1.42 3.57 -3.37
C SER A 68 2.50 2.59 -2.95
N ILE A 69 3.40 2.27 -3.87
CA ILE A 69 4.62 1.50 -3.60
C ILE A 69 5.77 2.49 -3.49
N GLY A 70 6.44 2.51 -2.36
CA GLY A 70 7.58 3.41 -2.16
C GLY A 70 8.52 2.93 -1.06
N TRP A 71 9.70 3.53 -1.00
CA TRP A 71 10.67 3.24 0.05
C TRP A 71 10.34 4.01 1.32
N ASN A 72 10.32 3.33 2.46
CA ASN A 72 10.20 3.93 3.77
C ASN A 72 11.59 4.29 4.31
N PRO A 73 11.92 5.59 4.48
CA PRO A 73 13.24 6.02 4.94
C PRO A 73 13.48 5.81 6.45
N TYR A 74 12.47 5.38 7.23
CA TYR A 74 12.57 5.26 8.68
C TYR A 74 13.00 3.88 9.18
N PHE A 75 13.02 2.85 8.33
CA PHE A 75 13.50 1.52 8.71
C PHE A 75 14.96 1.35 8.33
N LYS A 76 15.81 1.14 9.34
CA LYS A 76 17.21 0.74 9.18
C LYS A 76 17.27 -0.78 9.05
N ASN A 77 18.07 -1.29 8.10
CA ASN A 77 18.57 -2.65 8.21
C ASN A 77 19.70 -2.71 9.26
N GLU A 78 20.08 -3.91 9.69
CA GLU A 78 21.14 -4.15 10.69
C GLU A 78 22.51 -3.59 10.27
N SER A 79 22.69 -3.25 8.99
CA SER A 79 23.96 -2.80 8.41
C SER A 79 24.14 -1.28 8.40
N GLY A 80 23.16 -0.49 8.84
CA GLY A 80 23.31 0.97 9.00
C GLY A 80 23.43 1.75 7.69
N TRP A 81 23.22 1.12 6.54
CA TRP A 81 23.20 1.77 5.23
C TRP A 81 21.76 2.16 4.86
N TRP A 82 21.56 3.43 4.50
CA TRP A 82 20.28 3.97 4.00
C TRP A 82 19.89 3.44 2.60
N LEU A 83 20.64 2.47 2.07
CA LEU A 83 20.56 2.04 0.68
C LEU A 83 19.71 0.77 0.48
N ASP A 84 19.43 0.02 1.55
CA ASP A 84 18.50 -1.11 1.48
C ASP A 84 17.18 -0.68 2.10
N GLY A 85 16.47 0.18 1.36
CA GLY A 85 15.19 0.72 1.77
C GLY A 85 14.20 -0.40 2.11
N TRP A 86 13.29 -0.14 3.04
CA TRP A 86 12.12 -0.99 3.19
C TRP A 86 11.08 -0.56 2.16
N CYS A 87 10.78 -1.41 1.17
CA CYS A 87 9.65 -1.15 0.28
C CYS A 87 8.38 -1.29 1.12
N MET A 88 7.57 -0.23 1.14
CA MET A 88 6.31 -0.12 1.86
C MET A 88 5.21 0.05 0.81
N MET A 89 4.20 -0.81 0.93
CA MET A 89 2.96 -0.69 0.19
C MET A 89 1.90 -0.05 1.09
N SER A 90 1.40 1.11 0.68
CA SER A 90 0.26 1.76 1.31
C SER A 90 -0.90 1.81 0.31
N TRP A 91 -2.06 1.29 0.69
CA TRP A 91 -3.28 1.47 -0.08
C TRP A 91 -4.00 2.73 0.39
N LEU A 92 -4.39 3.56 -0.56
CA LEU A 92 -5.37 4.59 -0.34
C LEU A 92 -6.72 4.07 -0.84
N PHE A 93 -7.66 3.88 0.09
CA PHE A 93 -9.06 3.65 -0.25
C PHE A 93 -9.65 5.00 -0.66
N THR A 94 -10.33 5.03 -1.81
CA THR A 94 -10.94 6.26 -2.30
C THR A 94 -11.95 6.80 -1.27
N CYS A 95 -12.02 8.12 -1.13
CA CYS A 95 -12.76 8.87 -0.11
C CYS A 95 -14.22 8.42 0.14
N GLU A 96 -14.87 7.76 -0.82
CA GLU A 96 -16.27 7.33 -0.74
C GLU A 96 -16.50 6.02 0.05
N THR A 97 -15.50 5.14 0.17
CA THR A 97 -15.74 3.78 0.67
C THR A 97 -15.56 3.63 2.17
N TRP A 98 -14.89 4.58 2.85
CA TRP A 98 -14.61 4.45 4.28
C TRP A 98 -15.81 4.76 5.17
N SER A 99 -16.70 5.68 4.79
CA SER A 99 -17.96 5.94 5.53
C SER A 99 -18.87 4.71 5.62
N SER A 100 -18.61 3.67 4.81
CA SER A 100 -19.32 2.39 4.83
C SER A 100 -18.56 1.27 5.56
N MET A 101 -17.32 1.51 5.97
CA MET A 101 -16.39 0.53 6.57
C MET A 101 -16.09 0.78 8.05
N GLU A 102 -16.66 1.82 8.67
CA GLU A 102 -16.63 1.98 10.12
C GLU A 102 -17.39 0.81 10.79
N MET A 103 -16.62 -0.21 11.19
CA MET A 103 -16.94 -1.16 12.26
C MET A 103 -16.14 -0.79 13.50
#